data_AF-A0A964KZX3-F1
#
_entry.id   AF-A0A964KZX3-F1
#
_cell.length_a   1.000
_cell.length_b   1.000
_cell.length_c   1.000
_cell.angle_alpha   90.00
_cell.angle_beta   90.00
_cell.angle_gamma   90.00
#
_symmetry.space_group_name_H-M   'P 1'
#
loop_
_entity.id
_entity.type
_entity.pdbx_description
1 polymer ?
#
loop_
_entity_poly.entity_id
_entity_poly.type
_entity_poly.pdbx_seq_one_letter_code
_entity_poly.pdbx_strand_id
1 'polypeptide(L)'
;MNRLFGSFFLILSAKLREEDKVKHMVWSFFLTLAALLLWPPEKAFAAVFLIGLAKECWDLRFGSGFCFYDMAGNLIGSLAGLGFGLSVLAALPIL
;
A
#
# COMPACT_ATOMS: atom_id res chain seq x y z
N MET A 1 -7.33 -4.62 28.31
CA MET A 1 -6.93 -4.97 26.93
C MET A 1 -7.84 -4.34 25.87
N ASN A 2 -9.17 -4.49 25.94
CA ASN A 2 -10.10 -3.98 24.91
C ASN A 2 -10.08 -2.45 24.68
N ARG A 3 -9.90 -1.62 25.72
CA ARG A 3 -9.84 -0.15 25.54
C ARG A 3 -8.58 0.32 24.81
N LEU A 4 -7.45 -0.33 25.07
CA LEU A 4 -6.15 0.01 24.48
C LEU A 4 -6.13 -0.29 22.98
N PHE A 5 -6.75 -1.41 22.61
CA PHE A 5 -6.93 -1.82 21.22
C PHE A 5 -7.82 -0.84 20.44
N GLY A 6 -8.92 -0.40 21.04
CA GLY A 6 -9.79 0.63 20.44
C GLY A 6 -9.09 1.96 20.21
N SER A 7 -8.32 2.44 21.20
CA SER A 7 -7.54 3.67 21.07
C SER A 7 -6.47 3.59 19.97
N PHE A 8 -5.81 2.45 19.83
CA PHE A 8 -4.83 2.22 18.77
C PHE A 8 -5.44 2.35 17.38
N PHE A 9 -6.59 1.72 17.12
CA PHE A 9 -7.26 1.83 15.82
C PHE A 9 -7.73 3.25 15.50
N LEU A 10 -8.20 4.01 16.50
CA LEU A 10 -8.58 5.41 16.31
C LEU A 10 -7.37 6.26 15.90
N ILE A 11 -6.22 6.09 16.57
CA ILE A 11 -5.00 6.82 16.24
C ILE A 11 -4.50 6.42 14.85
N LEU A 12 -4.48 5.12 14.54
CA LEU A 12 -4.05 4.61 13.24
C LEU A 12 -4.93 5.18 12.12
N SER A 13 -6.26 5.13 12.28
CA SER A 13 -7.19 5.66 11.28
C SER A 13 -7.09 7.17 11.12
N ALA A 14 -6.84 7.92 12.20
CA ALA A 14 -6.59 9.35 12.12
C ALA A 14 -5.28 9.65 11.34
N LYS A 15 -4.20 8.91 11.63
CA LYS A 15 -2.91 9.07 10.95
C LYS A 15 -2.97 8.71 9.47
N LEU A 16 -3.69 7.65 9.11
CA LEU A 16 -3.84 7.24 7.72
C LEU A 16 -4.67 8.20 6.86
N ARG A 17 -5.39 9.15 7.47
CA ARG A 17 -6.14 10.20 6.77
C ARG A 17 -5.30 11.45 6.48
N GLU A 18 -4.07 11.53 6.97
CA GLU A 18 -3.16 12.61 6.62
C GLU A 18 -2.87 12.55 5.10
N GLU A 19 -2.84 13.70 4.44
CA GLU A 19 -2.75 13.81 2.97
C GLU A 19 -1.57 13.02 2.40
N ASP A 20 -0.44 13.07 3.10
CA ASP A 20 0.78 12.32 2.75
C ASP A 20 0.53 10.80 2.73
N LYS A 21 -0.14 10.26 3.76
CA LYS A 21 -0.42 8.82 3.88
C LYS A 21 -1.44 8.36 2.85
N VAL A 22 -2.39 9.23 2.51
CA VAL A 22 -3.33 9.01 1.40
C VAL A 22 -2.59 8.92 0.07
N LYS A 23 -1.57 9.76 -0.18
CA LYS A 23 -0.75 9.65 -1.40
C LYS A 23 -0.05 8.31 -1.47
N HIS A 24 0.51 7.81 -0.38
CA HIS A 24 1.10 6.47 -0.32
C HIS A 24 0.10 5.38 -0.69
N MET A 25 -1.14 5.45 -0.18
CA MET A 25 -2.19 4.50 -0.58
C MET A 25 -2.55 4.59 -2.07
N VAL A 26 -2.79 5.80 -2.57
CA VAL A 26 -3.24 6.04 -3.95
C VAL A 26 -2.16 5.63 -4.96
N TRP A 27 -0.91 6.02 -4.73
CA TRP A 27 0.18 5.67 -5.64
C TRP A 27 0.46 4.17 -5.62
N SER A 28 0.52 3.53 -4.46
CA SER A 28 0.73 2.09 -4.38
C SER A 28 -0.42 1.29 -5.00
N PHE A 29 -1.66 1.79 -4.92
CA PHE A 29 -2.80 1.23 -5.65
C PHE A 29 -2.58 1.24 -7.16
N PHE A 30 -2.33 2.41 -7.76
CA PHE A 30 -2.17 2.53 -9.20
C PHE A 30 -0.89 1.84 -9.71
N LEU A 31 0.21 1.90 -8.95
CA LEU A 31 1.43 1.17 -9.26
C LEU A 31 1.21 -0.34 -9.26
N THR A 32 0.39 -0.86 -8.34
CA THR A 32 0.06 -2.30 -8.32
C THR A 32 -0.77 -2.69 -9.53
N LEU A 33 -1.77 -1.88 -9.91
CA LEU A 33 -2.52 -2.12 -11.15
C LEU A 33 -1.63 -2.09 -12.39
N ALA A 34 -0.70 -1.13 -12.47
CA ALA A 34 0.26 -1.06 -13.57
C ALA A 34 1.21 -2.27 -13.57
N ALA A 35 1.68 -2.70 -12.40
CA ALA A 35 2.54 -3.87 -12.25
C ALA A 35 1.84 -5.17 -12.65
N LEU A 36 0.53 -5.30 -12.38
CA LEU A 36 -0.28 -6.44 -12.81
C LEU A 36 -0.41 -6.58 -14.33
N LEU A 37 -0.16 -5.51 -15.10
CA LEU A 37 -0.10 -5.59 -16.57
C LEU A 37 1.16 -6.32 -17.06
N LEU A 38 2.20 -6.38 -16.23
CA LEU A 38 3.53 -6.87 -16.62
C LEU A 38 3.91 -8.17 -15.89
N TRP A 39 3.38 -8.38 -14.69
CA TRP A 39 3.81 -9.45 -13.79
C TRP A 39 2.64 -10.20 -13.16
N PRO A 40 2.85 -11.49 -12.80
CA PRO A 40 1.86 -12.23 -12.02
C PRO A 40 1.62 -11.58 -10.65
N PRO A 41 0.47 -11.85 -10.02
CA PRO A 41 -0.03 -11.12 -8.85
C PRO A 41 0.98 -11.00 -7.69
N GLU A 42 1.67 -12.09 -7.38
CA GLU A 42 2.64 -12.17 -6.29
C GLU A 42 3.84 -11.27 -6.56
N LYS A 43 4.33 -11.26 -7.81
CA LYS A 43 5.47 -10.44 -8.23
C LYS A 43 5.09 -8.96 -8.33
N ALA A 44 3.89 -8.65 -8.82
CA ALA A 44 3.38 -7.28 -8.89
C ALA A 44 3.27 -6.67 -7.48
N PHE A 45 2.65 -7.38 -6.54
CA PHE A 45 2.56 -6.94 -5.15
C PHE A 45 3.94 -6.79 -4.52
N ALA A 46 4.81 -7.81 -4.62
CA ALA A 46 6.13 -7.76 -4.03
C ALA A 46 6.96 -6.59 -4.58
N ALA A 47 6.94 -6.34 -5.88
CA ALA A 47 7.66 -5.24 -6.50
C ALA A 47 7.21 -3.89 -5.94
N VAL A 48 5.91 -3.61 -5.91
CA VAL A 48 5.39 -2.31 -5.44
C VAL A 48 5.60 -2.13 -3.94
N PHE A 49 5.35 -3.18 -3.15
CA PHE A 49 5.58 -3.12 -1.71
C PHE A 49 7.06 -2.84 -1.38
N LEU A 50 7.99 -3.54 -2.06
CA LEU A 50 9.43 -3.34 -1.88
C LEU A 50 9.91 -1.99 -2.39
N ILE A 51 9.31 -1.41 -3.43
CA ILE A 51 9.60 -0.03 -3.86
C ILE A 51 9.22 0.96 -2.77
N GLY A 52 8.05 0.82 -2.15
CA GLY A 52 7.65 1.65 -1.01
C GLY A 52 8.61 1.48 0.19
N LEU A 53 9.02 0.26 0.50
CA LEU A 53 10.02 0.00 1.53
C LEU A 53 11.38 0.64 1.20
N ALA A 54 11.83 0.53 -0.05
CA ALA A 54 13.08 1.13 -0.51
C ALA A 54 13.03 2.66 -0.40
N LYS A 55 11.89 3.28 -0.73
CA LYS A 55 11.65 4.72 -0.52
C LYS A 55 11.78 5.09 0.95
N GLU A 56 11.16 4.35 1.87
CA GLU A 56 11.26 4.65 3.31
C GLU A 56 12.67 4.40 3.87
N CYS A 57 13.39 3.39 3.38
CA CYS A 57 14.80 3.17 3.69
C CYS A 57 15.68 4.31 3.16
N TRP A 58 15.35 4.87 2.00
CA TRP A 58 16.01 6.04 1.45
C TRP A 58 15.75 7.28 2.31
N ASP A 59 14.50 7.53 2.68
CA ASP A 59 14.10 8.66 3.52
C ASP A 59 14.71 8.59 4.92
N LEU A 60 14.92 7.38 5.45
CA LEU A 60 15.67 7.17 6.69
C LEU A 60 17.08 7.75 6.64
N ARG A 61 17.73 7.70 5.46
CA ARG A 61 19.14 8.10 5.31
C ARG A 61 19.31 9.51 4.76
N PHE A 62 18.39 9.96 3.91
CA PHE A 62 18.54 11.18 3.12
C PHE A 62 17.31 12.11 3.15
N GLY A 63 16.22 11.71 3.80
CA GLY A 63 14.94 12.41 3.76
C GLY A 63 14.33 12.64 5.14
N SER A 64 13.01 12.50 5.22
CA SER A 64 12.19 12.80 6.41
C SER A 64 12.24 11.75 7.53
N GLY A 65 13.02 10.68 7.36
CA GLY A 65 13.03 9.53 8.26
C GLY A 65 12.11 8.40 7.80
N PHE A 66 12.21 7.25 8.45
CA PHE A 66 11.36 6.09 8.19
C PHE A 66 9.99 6.24 8.89
N CYS A 67 8.90 6.06 8.15
CA CYS A 67 7.55 6.13 8.71
C CYS A 67 6.76 4.82 8.55
N PHE A 68 6.35 4.25 9.68
CA PHE A 68 5.49 3.06 9.68
C PHE A 68 4.10 3.31 9.08
N TYR A 69 3.57 4.54 9.18
CA TYR A 69 2.28 4.89 8.59
C TYR A 69 2.36 4.99 7.06
N ASP A 70 3.52 5.35 6.50
CA ASP A 70 3.76 5.30 5.05
C ASP A 70 3.79 3.86 4.54
N MET A 71 4.45 2.97 5.29
CA MET A 71 4.42 1.54 4.98
C MET A 71 3.02 0.94 5.12
N ALA A 72 2.22 1.38 6.09
CA ALA A 72 0.81 0.97 6.20
C ALA A 72 -0.01 1.48 5.00
N GLY A 73 0.17 2.73 4.59
CA GLY A 73 -0.46 3.28 3.38
C GLY A 73 -0.08 2.50 2.12
N ASN A 74 1.21 2.22 1.94
CA ASN A 74 1.74 1.39 0.86
C ASN A 74 1.09 0.00 0.84
N LEU A 75 1.05 -0.67 2.00
CA LEU A 75 0.42 -1.99 2.12
C LEU A 75 -1.06 -1.97 1.76
N ILE A 76 -1.83 -1.02 2.31
CA ILE A 76 -3.27 -0.89 2.05
C ILE A 76 -3.52 -0.61 0.57
N GLY A 77 -2.78 0.33 -0.02
CA GLY A 77 -2.86 0.66 -1.44
C GLY A 77 -2.57 -0.54 -2.33
N SER A 78 -1.46 -1.24 -2.07
CA SER A 78 -1.07 -2.42 -2.85
C SER A 78 -2.07 -3.57 -2.74
N LEU A 79 -2.58 -3.87 -1.54
CA LEU A 79 -3.60 -4.92 -1.38
C LEU A 79 -4.92 -4.54 -2.07
N ALA A 80 -5.34 -3.28 -1.98
CA ALA A 80 -6.53 -2.79 -2.67
C ALA A 80 -6.37 -2.87 -4.19
N GLY A 81 -5.21 -2.49 -4.72
CA GLY A 81 -4.88 -2.58 -6.15
C GLY A 81 -4.86 -4.03 -6.62
N LEU A 82 -4.25 -4.92 -5.83
CA LEU A 82 -4.23 -6.35 -6.11
C LEU A 82 -5.65 -6.94 -6.16
N GLY A 83 -6.46 -6.69 -5.12
CA GLY A 83 -7.83 -7.19 -5.05
C GLY A 83 -8.69 -6.67 -6.20
N PHE A 84 -8.59 -5.38 -6.52
CA PHE A 84 -9.31 -4.80 -7.65
C PHE A 84 -8.87 -5.42 -8.97
N GLY A 85 -7.56 -5.46 -9.25
CA GLY A 85 -7.02 -6.02 -10.48
C GLY A 85 -7.40 -7.48 -10.69
N LEU A 86 -7.32 -8.30 -9.64
CA LEU A 86 -7.75 -9.70 -9.68
C LEU A 86 -9.25 -9.83 -9.93
N SER A 87 -10.08 -8.99 -9.30
CA SER A 87 -11.53 -9.02 -9.54
C SER A 87 -11.92 -8.65 -10.97
N VAL A 88 -11.18 -7.71 -11.58
CA VAL A 88 -11.38 -7.32 -12.98
C VAL A 88 -10.93 -8.44 -13.92
N LEU A 89 -9.77 -9.05 -13.68
CA LEU A 89 -9.29 -10.19 -14.46
C LEU A 89 -10.25 -11.38 -14.39
N ALA A 90 -10.81 -11.67 -13.21
CA ALA A 90 -11.80 -12.72 -13.02
C ALA A 90 -13.15 -12.43 -13.71
N ALA A 91 -13.47 -11.16 -13.95
CA ALA A 91 -14.70 -10.74 -14.63
C ALA A 91 -14.56 -10.68 -16.16
N LEU A 92 -13.34 -10.78 -16.72
CA LEU A 92 -13.13 -10.84 -18.16
C LEU A 92 -13.35 -12.29 -18.65
N PRO A 93 -14.31 -12.52 -19.56
CA PRO A 93 -14.73 -13.86 -19.97
C PRO A 93 -13.75 -14.56 -20.94
N ILE A 94 -12.44 -14.29 -20.86
CA ILE A 94 -11.45 -14.73 -21.87
C ILE A 94 -10.30 -15.55 -21.24
N LEU A 95 -10.61 -16.34 -20.22
CA LEU A 95 -9.84 -17.53 -19.84
C LEU A 95 -10.79 -18.71 -19.65
#